data_AF-A0A090M5H3-F1
#
_entry.id   AF-A0A090M5H3-F1
#
_cell.length_a   1.000
_cell.length_b   1.000
_cell.length_c   1.000
_cell.angle_alpha   90.00
_cell.angle_beta   90.00
_cell.angle_gamma   90.00
#
_symmetry.space_group_name_H-M   'P 1'
#
loop_
_entity.id
_entity.type
_entity.pdbx_description
1 polymer ?
#
loop_
_entity_poly.entity_id
_entity_poly.type
_entity_poly.pdbx_seq_one_letter_code
_entity_poly.pdbx_strand_id
1 'polypeptide(L)'
;MDSDLDSDSERRRKKTEKRMKKSGKPYPESRSVMVRGERYRRCACAVVFDDRGMILVGERSDRPGSWNMPQGGIEKNESLEDAASRELYEETGIMVGKDGVAELVGALPEDDGYAYRVDGASWLADRGLAGQRLEFCLFRWRAKSDEDARAMEDPSNHPAVNLSGLNGETREFERLDWKSFDDVVASVWPSKRAPYELMRDVAAPIVAANVRDQS
;
A
#
# COMPACT_ATOMS: atom_id res chain seq x y z
N MET A 1 24.23 25.30 20.12
CA MET A 1 22.76 25.20 20.10
C MET A 1 22.44 23.79 19.63
N ASP A 2 22.63 22.78 20.49
CA ASP A 2 22.45 21.36 20.13
C ASP A 2 21.84 20.52 21.27
N SER A 3 21.51 21.14 22.41
CA SER A 3 21.05 20.42 23.61
C SER A 3 19.56 20.08 23.62
N ASP A 4 18.74 20.74 22.79
CA ASP A 4 17.28 20.65 22.91
C ASP A 4 16.68 19.50 22.09
N LEU A 5 17.33 19.11 20.98
CA LEU A 5 16.89 18.00 20.12
C LEU A 5 17.03 16.63 20.81
N ASP A 6 18.05 16.46 21.64
CA ASP A 6 18.32 15.20 22.34
C ASP A 6 17.27 14.93 23.44
N SER A 7 16.82 16.00 24.12
CA SER A 7 15.83 15.91 25.19
C SER A 7 14.43 15.48 24.72
N ASP A 8 14.00 15.93 23.53
CA ASP A 8 12.68 15.60 23.00
C ASP A 8 12.66 14.17 22.41
N SER A 9 13.79 13.74 21.85
CA SER A 9 14.00 12.35 21.39
C SER A 9 13.93 11.35 22.55
N GLU A 10 14.59 11.67 23.67
CA GLU A 10 14.66 10.81 24.85
C GLU A 10 13.31 10.74 25.58
N ARG A 11 12.58 11.87 25.60
CA ARG A 11 11.24 11.95 26.19
C ARG A 11 10.20 11.18 25.36
N ARG A 12 10.31 11.21 24.03
CA ARG A 12 9.50 10.38 23.13
C ARG A 12 9.79 8.90 23.34
N ARG A 13 11.07 8.50 23.43
CA ARG A 13 11.49 7.12 23.71
C ARG A 13 10.90 6.59 25.03
N LYS A 14 11.04 7.35 26.13
CA LYS A 14 10.49 6.98 27.45
C LYS A 14 8.96 6.85 27.44
N LYS A 15 8.25 7.70 26.67
CA LYS A 15 6.78 7.63 26.51
C LYS A 15 6.34 6.39 25.72
N THR A 16 7.07 6.04 24.66
CA THR A 16 6.84 4.83 23.86
C THR A 16 7.10 3.56 24.67
N GLU A 17 8.21 3.50 25.42
CA GLU A 17 8.54 2.38 26.32
C GLU A 17 7.46 2.15 27.40
N LYS A 18 6.90 3.23 27.95
CA LYS A 18 5.80 3.14 28.94
C LYS A 18 4.50 2.62 28.34
N ARG A 19 4.20 2.91 27.06
CA ARG A 19 3.02 2.38 26.35
C ARG A 19 3.19 0.92 25.95
N MET A 20 4.39 0.52 25.50
CA MET A 20 4.72 -0.88 25.17
C MET A 20 4.55 -1.83 26.38
N LYS A 21 4.81 -1.34 27.60
CA LYS A 21 4.54 -2.11 28.83
C LYS A 21 3.04 -2.39 29.07
N LYS A 22 2.13 -1.72 28.36
CA LYS A 22 0.67 -1.75 28.59
C LYS A 22 -0.11 -2.49 27.48
N SER A 23 0.49 -2.70 26.30
CA SER A 23 -0.20 -3.11 25.06
C SER A 23 0.17 -4.50 24.51
N GLY A 24 1.21 -5.15 25.04
CA GLY A 24 1.70 -6.44 24.55
C GLY A 24 3.10 -6.38 23.93
N LYS A 25 3.57 -7.51 23.39
CA LYS A 25 4.93 -7.65 22.87
C LYS A 25 5.22 -6.66 21.71
N PRO A 26 6.46 -6.16 21.57
CA PRO A 26 6.88 -5.31 20.45
C PRO A 26 6.48 -5.87 19.08
N TYR A 27 6.35 -5.00 18.07
CA TYR A 27 6.17 -5.48 16.70
C TYR A 27 7.41 -6.27 16.25
N PRO A 28 7.27 -7.42 15.56
CA PRO A 28 8.41 -8.24 15.16
C PRO A 28 9.41 -7.46 14.30
N GLU A 29 10.70 -7.56 14.63
CA GLU A 29 11.76 -6.84 13.91
C GLU A 29 11.80 -7.25 12.43
N SER A 30 11.59 -8.54 12.15
CA SER A 30 11.58 -9.11 10.79
C SER A 30 10.46 -8.58 9.89
N ARG A 31 9.51 -7.80 10.43
CA ARG A 31 8.39 -7.21 9.70
C ARG A 31 8.43 -5.67 9.75
N SER A 32 9.55 -5.11 10.19
CA SER A 32 9.75 -3.68 10.35
C SER A 32 11.09 -3.23 9.79
N VAL A 33 11.22 -1.94 9.53
CA VAL A 33 12.47 -1.32 9.07
C VAL A 33 12.74 -0.03 9.85
N MET A 34 14.01 0.32 9.99
CA MET A 34 14.43 1.58 10.58
C MET A 34 14.53 2.65 9.50
N VAL A 35 13.78 3.74 9.64
CA VAL A 35 13.84 4.90 8.76
C VAL A 35 14.18 6.10 9.64
N ARG A 36 15.32 6.75 9.36
CA ARG A 36 15.78 7.95 10.09
C ARG A 36 15.76 7.81 11.62
N GLY A 37 16.12 6.63 12.13
CA GLY A 37 16.20 6.36 13.57
C GLY A 37 14.89 5.91 14.23
N GLU A 38 13.80 5.77 13.48
CA GLU A 38 12.52 5.29 13.97
C GLU A 38 12.06 4.01 13.27
N ARG A 39 11.21 3.22 13.93
CA ARG A 39 10.79 1.90 13.43
C ARG A 39 9.43 1.99 12.73
N TYR A 40 9.32 1.40 11.54
CA TYR A 40 8.11 1.42 10.71
C TYR A 40 7.69 -0.01 10.36
N ARG A 41 6.38 -0.28 10.34
CA ARG A 41 5.84 -1.56 9.80
C ARG A 41 6.06 -1.56 8.30
N ARG A 42 6.64 -2.62 7.74
CA ARG A 42 6.72 -2.81 6.29
C ARG A 42 5.36 -3.24 5.75
N CYS A 43 4.90 -2.55 4.72
CA CYS A 43 3.63 -2.81 4.07
C CYS A 43 3.83 -2.91 2.55
N ALA A 44 3.36 -4.01 1.96
CA ALA A 44 3.33 -4.14 0.51
C ALA A 44 2.13 -3.37 -0.05
N CYS A 45 2.31 -2.70 -1.18
CA CYS A 45 1.27 -1.97 -1.91
C CYS A 45 1.22 -2.45 -3.35
N ALA A 46 0.03 -2.87 -3.80
CA ALA A 46 -0.19 -3.31 -5.17
C ALA A 46 -0.59 -2.12 -6.06
N VAL A 47 0.31 -1.69 -6.94
CA VAL A 47 0.05 -0.67 -7.97
C VAL A 47 -0.45 -1.40 -9.22
N VAL A 48 -1.76 -1.56 -9.38
CA VAL A 48 -2.33 -2.17 -10.59
C VAL A 48 -2.67 -1.08 -11.59
N PHE A 49 -2.15 -1.17 -12.82
CA PHE A 49 -2.48 -0.22 -13.89
C PHE A 49 -3.16 -0.88 -15.09
N ASP A 50 -4.03 -0.16 -15.78
CA ASP A 50 -4.68 -0.60 -17.02
C ASP A 50 -3.92 -0.13 -18.29
N ASP A 51 -4.43 -0.49 -19.47
CA ASP A 51 -3.82 -0.10 -20.75
C ASP A 51 -3.94 1.41 -21.07
N ARG A 52 -4.62 2.19 -20.22
CA ARG A 52 -4.66 3.66 -20.30
C ARG A 52 -3.64 4.29 -19.34
N GLY A 53 -2.94 3.48 -18.54
CA GLY A 53 -2.04 3.93 -17.48
C GLY A 53 -2.76 4.44 -16.24
N MET A 54 -4.06 4.16 -16.10
CA MET A 54 -4.84 4.49 -14.92
C MET A 54 -4.61 3.46 -13.83
N ILE A 55 -4.63 3.88 -12.57
CA ILE A 55 -4.29 3.07 -11.40
C ILE A 55 -5.56 2.63 -10.68
N LEU A 56 -5.64 1.35 -10.37
CA LEU A 56 -6.72 0.77 -9.57
C LEU A 56 -6.59 1.23 -8.13
N VAL A 57 -7.65 1.83 -7.61
CA VAL A 57 -7.76 2.19 -6.19
C VAL A 57 -9.11 1.78 -5.63
N GLY A 58 -9.14 1.48 -4.33
CA GLY A 58 -10.36 1.22 -3.58
C GLY A 58 -10.72 2.36 -2.65
N GLU A 59 -12.01 2.69 -2.56
CA GLU A 59 -12.56 3.59 -1.56
C GLU A 59 -12.64 2.85 -0.23
N ARG A 60 -11.94 3.34 0.80
CA ARG A 60 -11.87 2.68 2.11
C ARG A 60 -13.25 2.54 2.74
N SER A 61 -13.60 1.34 3.19
CA SER A 61 -14.86 1.03 3.87
C SER A 61 -15.01 1.78 5.19
N ASP A 62 -13.91 1.98 5.93
CA ASP A 62 -13.87 2.69 7.20
C ASP A 62 -13.76 4.23 7.06
N ARG A 63 -13.50 4.72 5.85
CA ARG A 63 -13.26 6.14 5.58
C ARG A 63 -13.71 6.52 4.17
N PRO A 64 -15.03 6.74 3.97
CA PRO A 64 -15.57 7.20 2.69
C PRO A 64 -14.84 8.45 2.16
N GLY A 65 -14.63 8.49 0.85
CA GLY A 65 -13.87 9.51 0.13
C GLY A 65 -12.35 9.35 0.17
N SER A 66 -11.80 8.42 0.96
CA SER A 66 -10.36 8.12 0.98
C SER A 66 -10.05 6.94 0.06
N TRP A 67 -9.29 7.19 -1.00
CA TRP A 67 -8.94 6.18 -2.00
C TRP A 67 -7.50 5.70 -1.80
N ASN A 68 -7.30 4.39 -1.76
CA ASN A 68 -5.99 3.78 -1.52
C ASN A 68 -5.79 2.60 -2.47
N MET A 69 -4.54 2.29 -2.78
CA MET A 69 -4.19 1.01 -3.42
C MET A 69 -4.38 -0.13 -2.41
N PRO A 70 -4.59 -1.38 -2.87
CA PRO A 70 -4.57 -2.54 -2.00
C PRO A 70 -3.23 -2.67 -1.27
N GLN A 71 -3.26 -2.88 0.06
CA GLN A 71 -2.05 -2.90 0.86
C GLN A 71 -2.18 -3.49 2.27
N GLY A 72 -1.22 -4.34 2.62
CA GLY A 72 -1.09 -4.83 3.99
C GLY A 72 0.33 -5.19 4.36
N GLY A 73 0.48 -5.97 5.43
CA GLY A 73 1.78 -6.15 6.08
C GLY A 73 2.60 -7.24 5.42
N ILE A 74 3.90 -7.00 5.25
CA ILE A 74 4.81 -8.06 4.80
C ILE A 74 5.07 -9.02 5.97
N GLU A 75 4.85 -10.32 5.75
CA GLU A 75 5.12 -11.37 6.73
C GLU A 75 6.60 -11.76 6.77
N LYS A 76 7.00 -12.50 7.81
CA LYS A 76 8.39 -12.94 7.94
C LYS A 76 8.72 -13.89 6.78
N ASN A 77 9.82 -13.58 6.08
CA ASN A 77 10.33 -14.34 4.92
C ASN A 77 9.39 -14.30 3.69
N GLU A 78 8.41 -13.40 3.67
CA GLU A 78 7.57 -13.15 2.49
C GLU A 78 8.29 -12.18 1.56
N SER A 79 8.27 -12.44 0.25
CA SER A 79 8.78 -11.48 -0.74
C SER A 79 7.81 -10.30 -0.87
N LEU A 80 8.27 -9.19 -1.45
CA LEU A 80 7.41 -8.04 -1.68
C LEU A 80 6.31 -8.39 -2.70
N GLU A 81 6.67 -9.13 -3.74
CA GLU A 81 5.79 -9.56 -4.80
C GLU A 81 4.71 -10.52 -4.29
N ASP A 82 5.07 -11.48 -3.44
CA ASP A 82 4.12 -12.41 -2.82
C ASP A 82 3.17 -11.66 -1.88
N ALA A 83 3.71 -10.77 -1.03
CA ALA A 83 2.90 -9.95 -0.13
C ALA A 83 1.92 -9.07 -0.92
N ALA A 84 2.38 -8.34 -1.93
CA ALA A 84 1.52 -7.47 -2.72
C ALA A 84 0.45 -8.26 -3.49
N SER A 85 0.78 -9.45 -4.01
CA SER A 85 -0.17 -10.33 -4.70
C SER A 85 -1.21 -10.89 -3.73
N ARG A 86 -0.79 -11.28 -2.51
CA ARG A 86 -1.70 -11.74 -1.46
C ARG A 86 -2.66 -10.64 -1.03
N GLU A 87 -2.16 -9.44 -0.73
CA GLU A 87 -3.00 -8.31 -0.28
C GLU A 87 -3.97 -7.88 -1.38
N LEU A 88 -3.52 -7.85 -2.65
CA LEU A 88 -4.40 -7.59 -3.79
C LEU A 88 -5.55 -8.61 -3.83
N TYR A 89 -5.25 -9.90 -3.69
CA TYR A 89 -6.28 -10.94 -3.65
C TYR A 89 -7.18 -10.83 -2.43
N GLU A 90 -6.63 -10.66 -1.22
CA GLU A 90 -7.40 -10.65 0.03
C GLU A 90 -8.40 -9.49 0.10
N GLU A 91 -8.01 -8.32 -0.40
CA GLU A 91 -8.82 -7.10 -0.34
C GLU A 91 -9.74 -6.91 -1.55
N THR A 92 -9.40 -7.50 -2.71
CA THR A 92 -10.13 -7.26 -3.97
C THR A 92 -10.56 -8.49 -4.74
N GLY A 93 -10.10 -9.69 -4.39
CA GLY A 93 -10.31 -10.92 -5.16
C GLY A 93 -9.46 -11.05 -6.43
N ILE A 94 -8.77 -9.98 -6.85
CA ILE A 94 -7.97 -9.96 -8.08
C ILE A 94 -6.78 -10.91 -7.95
N MET A 95 -6.73 -11.91 -8.82
CA MET A 95 -5.63 -12.87 -8.89
C MET A 95 -4.55 -12.41 -9.86
N VAL A 96 -3.30 -12.70 -9.49
CA VAL A 96 -2.10 -12.49 -10.33
C VAL A 96 -1.73 -13.79 -11.06
N GLY A 97 -1.35 -13.69 -12.33
CA GLY A 97 -0.78 -14.79 -13.10
C GLY A 97 -1.70 -15.35 -14.18
N LYS A 98 -1.46 -16.62 -14.55
CA LYS A 98 -2.07 -17.24 -15.73
C LYS A 98 -3.61 -17.29 -15.66
N ASP A 99 -4.15 -17.59 -14.49
CA ASP A 99 -5.59 -17.74 -14.27
C ASP A 99 -6.24 -16.46 -13.70
N GLY A 100 -5.44 -15.41 -13.49
CA GLY A 100 -5.88 -14.12 -13.00
C GLY A 100 -5.98 -13.04 -14.09
N VAL A 101 -6.34 -11.83 -13.68
CA VAL A 101 -6.44 -10.64 -14.57
C VAL A 101 -5.30 -9.65 -14.32
N ALA A 102 -4.43 -9.91 -13.36
CA ALA A 102 -3.23 -9.11 -13.10
C ALA A 102 -1.95 -9.87 -13.50
N GLU A 103 -0.95 -9.16 -13.99
CA GLU A 103 0.38 -9.69 -14.33
C GLU A 103 1.46 -8.86 -13.63
N LEU A 104 2.42 -9.52 -12.98
CA LEU A 104 3.54 -8.85 -12.31
C LEU A 104 4.44 -8.14 -13.33
N VAL A 105 4.73 -6.86 -13.07
CA VAL A 105 5.70 -6.06 -13.84
C VAL A 105 7.02 -5.94 -13.09
N GLY A 106 6.97 -5.74 -11.78
CA GLY A 106 8.15 -5.70 -10.92
C GLY A 106 7.98 -4.78 -9.70
N ALA A 107 8.97 -4.77 -8.82
CA ALA A 107 9.00 -3.91 -7.64
C ALA A 107 9.69 -2.56 -7.91
N LEU A 108 9.25 -1.51 -7.23
CA LEU A 108 10.01 -0.27 -7.15
C LEU A 108 11.24 -0.43 -6.24
N PRO A 109 12.33 0.31 -6.49
CA PRO A 109 13.48 0.33 -5.58
C PRO A 109 13.09 0.77 -4.16
N GLU A 110 13.73 0.21 -3.14
CA GLU A 110 13.55 0.65 -1.75
C GLU A 110 14.04 2.10 -1.58
N ASP A 111 13.23 3.00 -1.01
CA ASP A 111 13.61 4.41 -0.78
C ASP A 111 12.94 5.00 0.44
N ASP A 112 13.70 5.38 1.49
CA ASP A 112 13.25 5.93 2.80
C ASP A 112 12.12 7.01 2.73
N GLY A 113 11.93 7.66 1.59
CA GLY A 113 10.80 8.54 1.28
C GLY A 113 9.42 7.85 1.26
N TYR A 114 9.33 6.53 1.06
CA TYR A 114 8.05 5.80 1.13
C TYR A 114 7.50 5.59 2.56
N ALA A 115 8.18 6.09 3.58
CA ALA A 115 7.71 6.01 4.96
C ALA A 115 6.80 7.20 5.30
N TYR A 116 5.71 6.92 6.01
CA TYR A 116 4.89 7.95 6.63
C TYR A 116 4.65 7.69 8.10
N ARG A 117 4.60 8.77 8.87
CA ARG A 117 4.37 8.75 10.32
C ARG A 117 2.87 8.77 10.61
N VAL A 118 2.46 8.07 11.66
CA VAL A 118 1.13 8.19 12.26
C VAL A 118 1.26 8.86 13.61
N ASP A 119 0.76 10.09 13.72
CA ASP A 119 0.80 10.83 14.96
C ASP A 119 -0.33 10.42 15.92
N GLY A 120 -0.08 10.61 17.22
CA GLY A 120 -1.09 10.37 18.25
C GLY A 120 -1.14 8.94 18.81
N ALA A 121 -2.31 8.55 19.30
CA ALA A 121 -2.53 7.21 19.85
C ALA A 121 -2.99 6.25 18.76
N SER A 122 -2.20 5.20 18.51
CA SER A 122 -2.51 4.16 17.54
C SER A 122 -1.95 2.83 18.03
N TRP A 123 -2.48 1.71 17.50
CA TRP A 123 -1.93 0.40 17.77
C TRP A 123 -0.46 0.28 17.32
N LEU A 124 -0.07 1.01 16.26
CA LEU A 124 1.31 1.11 15.79
C LEU A 124 2.21 1.69 16.89
N ALA A 125 1.82 2.86 17.44
CA ALA A 125 2.55 3.50 18.53
C ALA A 125 2.60 2.62 19.79
N ASP A 126 1.51 1.92 20.09
CA ASP A 126 1.43 0.98 21.21
C ASP A 126 2.37 -0.23 21.01
N ARG A 127 2.73 -0.59 19.77
CA ARG A 127 3.71 -1.63 19.45
C ARG A 127 5.12 -1.09 19.14
N GLY A 128 5.37 0.20 19.40
CA GLY A 128 6.67 0.84 19.23
C GLY A 128 7.02 1.24 17.80
N LEU A 129 6.01 1.39 16.95
CA LEU A 129 6.17 1.83 15.56
C LEU A 129 5.77 3.30 15.40
N ALA A 130 6.57 4.07 14.65
CA ALA A 130 6.27 5.45 14.31
C ALA A 130 5.25 5.58 13.17
N GLY A 131 5.10 4.55 12.34
CA GLY A 131 4.17 4.54 11.21
C GLY A 131 4.36 3.32 10.32
N GLN A 132 4.09 3.49 9.04
CA GLN A 132 4.28 2.44 8.03
C GLN A 132 5.28 2.88 6.96
N ARG A 133 5.95 1.88 6.40
CA ARG A 133 6.81 1.97 5.24
C ARG A 133 6.12 1.23 4.10
N LEU A 134 5.71 1.98 3.08
CA LEU A 134 5.07 1.42 1.89
C LEU A 134 6.13 0.93 0.92
N GLU A 135 6.01 -0.32 0.48
CA GLU A 135 6.87 -0.98 -0.48
C GLU A 135 6.00 -1.29 -1.70
N PHE A 136 6.33 -0.75 -2.88
CA PHE A 136 5.43 -0.76 -4.02
C PHE A 136 5.79 -1.85 -5.04
N CYS A 137 4.79 -2.62 -5.44
CA CYS A 137 4.90 -3.64 -6.49
C CYS A 137 3.91 -3.32 -7.61
N LEU A 138 4.37 -3.33 -8.85
CA LEU A 138 3.58 -2.99 -10.03
C LEU A 138 3.00 -4.24 -10.67
N PHE A 139 1.72 -4.14 -11.00
CA PHE A 139 0.99 -5.12 -11.76
C PHE A 139 0.28 -4.43 -12.93
N ARG A 140 0.11 -5.15 -14.03
CA ARG A 140 -0.72 -4.72 -15.15
C ARG A 140 -2.02 -5.50 -15.15
N TRP A 141 -3.15 -4.82 -15.32
CA TRP A 141 -4.42 -5.45 -15.69
C TRP A 141 -4.32 -5.95 -17.12
N ARG A 142 -4.51 -7.25 -17.32
CA ARG A 142 -4.40 -7.89 -18.62
C ARG A 142 -5.78 -8.35 -19.06
N ALA A 143 -6.38 -7.60 -19.99
CA ALA A 143 -7.61 -8.05 -20.63
C ALA A 143 -7.35 -9.28 -21.50
N LYS A 144 -7.99 -10.41 -21.17
CA LYS A 144 -7.93 -11.67 -21.95
C LYS A 144 -9.24 -11.93 -22.71
N SER A 145 -10.26 -11.13 -22.44
CA SER A 145 -11.60 -11.19 -23.01
C SER A 145 -12.23 -9.80 -23.06
N ASP A 146 -13.34 -9.68 -23.80
CA ASP A 146 -14.16 -8.45 -23.79
C ASP A 146 -14.71 -8.12 -22.40
N GLU A 147 -14.92 -9.13 -21.55
CA GLU A 147 -15.36 -8.94 -20.16
C GLU A 147 -14.26 -8.25 -19.33
N ASP A 148 -13.02 -8.71 -19.46
CA ASP A 148 -11.88 -8.09 -18.79
C ASP A 148 -11.62 -6.67 -19.31
N ALA A 149 -11.90 -6.40 -20.59
CA ALA A 149 -11.77 -5.07 -21.18
C ALA A 149 -12.81 -4.08 -20.60
N ARG A 150 -14.03 -4.54 -20.30
CA ARG A 150 -15.09 -3.72 -19.68
C ARG A 150 -14.74 -3.27 -18.26
N ALA A 151 -13.81 -3.96 -17.58
CA ALA A 151 -13.33 -3.53 -16.27
C ALA A 151 -12.73 -2.11 -16.30
N MET A 152 -12.28 -1.61 -17.46
CA MET A 152 -11.80 -0.23 -17.62
C MET A 152 -12.89 0.83 -17.39
N GLU A 153 -14.16 0.49 -17.55
CA GLU A 153 -15.28 1.40 -17.27
C GLU A 153 -15.66 1.38 -15.80
N ASP A 154 -15.78 0.18 -15.22
CA ASP A 154 -16.06 -0.03 -13.80
C ASP A 154 -15.42 -1.33 -13.31
N PRO A 155 -14.29 -1.26 -12.60
CA PRO A 155 -13.62 -2.45 -12.11
C PRO A 155 -14.40 -3.14 -10.99
N SER A 156 -15.29 -2.44 -10.28
CA SER A 156 -16.03 -2.99 -9.13
C SER A 156 -16.98 -4.12 -9.52
N ASN A 157 -17.48 -4.08 -10.76
CA ASN A 157 -18.47 -5.03 -11.28
C ASN A 157 -17.82 -6.18 -12.06
N HIS A 158 -16.50 -6.25 -12.14
CA HIS A 158 -15.81 -7.30 -12.85
C HIS A 158 -15.92 -8.65 -12.09
N PRO A 159 -16.16 -9.80 -12.75
CA PRO A 159 -16.31 -11.09 -12.06
C PRO A 159 -15.07 -11.58 -11.29
N ALA A 160 -13.89 -11.08 -11.65
CA ALA A 160 -12.65 -11.34 -10.89
C ALA A 160 -12.53 -10.53 -9.60
N VAL A 161 -13.45 -9.58 -9.33
CA VAL A 161 -13.43 -8.73 -8.16
C VAL A 161 -14.38 -9.26 -7.09
N ASN A 162 -13.89 -9.35 -5.86
CA ASN A 162 -14.65 -9.67 -4.67
C ASN A 162 -14.22 -8.77 -3.50
N LEU A 163 -15.11 -7.86 -3.09
CA LEU A 163 -14.90 -6.91 -1.99
C LEU A 163 -15.53 -7.37 -0.66
N SER A 164 -15.84 -8.65 -0.50
CA SER A 164 -16.38 -9.15 0.77
C SER A 164 -15.36 -9.16 1.92
N GLY A 165 -14.07 -9.04 1.60
CA GLY A 165 -12.99 -9.52 2.44
C GLY A 165 -12.85 -11.03 2.27
N LEU A 166 -11.64 -11.51 1.96
CA LEU A 166 -11.32 -12.93 1.80
C LEU A 166 -10.42 -13.42 2.94
N ASN A 167 -10.28 -14.74 3.07
CA ASN A 167 -9.44 -15.39 4.09
C ASN A 167 -9.74 -15.02 5.55
N GLY A 168 -10.98 -14.60 5.83
CA GLY A 168 -11.42 -14.23 7.18
C GLY A 168 -11.17 -12.76 7.53
N GLU A 169 -10.65 -11.98 6.59
CA GLU A 169 -10.52 -10.53 6.72
C GLU A 169 -11.87 -9.83 6.51
N THR A 170 -12.01 -8.66 7.12
CA THR A 170 -13.14 -7.77 6.87
C THR A 170 -12.99 -7.03 5.55
N ARG A 171 -14.08 -6.56 4.98
CA ARG A 171 -14.08 -5.67 3.82
C ARG A 171 -13.19 -4.44 4.03
N GLU A 172 -12.13 -4.31 3.22
CA GLU A 172 -11.26 -3.13 3.21
C GLU A 172 -11.79 -2.00 2.32
N PHE A 173 -12.40 -2.34 1.18
CA PHE A 173 -12.90 -1.38 0.19
C PHE A 173 -14.39 -1.53 -0.08
N GLU A 174 -15.09 -0.41 -0.24
CA GLU A 174 -16.50 -0.41 -0.62
C GLU A 174 -16.71 -0.57 -2.13
N ARG A 175 -15.81 0.04 -2.92
CA ARG A 175 -15.78 -0.03 -4.38
C ARG A 175 -14.39 0.28 -4.91
N LEU A 176 -14.14 -0.10 -6.17
CA LEU A 176 -12.92 0.18 -6.91
C LEU A 176 -13.17 1.25 -7.98
N ASP A 177 -12.10 1.91 -8.41
CA ASP A 177 -12.10 2.88 -9.51
C ASP A 177 -10.71 2.95 -10.17
N TRP A 178 -10.67 3.41 -11.41
CA TRP A 178 -9.45 3.71 -12.14
C TRP A 178 -9.16 5.21 -12.05
N LYS A 179 -7.99 5.58 -11.51
CA LYS A 179 -7.61 6.98 -11.31
C LYS A 179 -6.27 7.30 -11.94
N SER A 180 -6.09 8.53 -12.40
CA SER A 180 -4.75 9.01 -12.77
C SER A 180 -3.85 9.03 -11.52
N PHE A 181 -2.54 8.97 -11.69
CA PHE A 181 -1.63 9.10 -10.54
C PHE A 181 -1.87 10.38 -9.73
N ASP A 182 -2.17 11.49 -10.40
CA ASP A 182 -2.43 12.76 -9.73
C ASP A 182 -3.71 12.71 -8.89
N ASP A 183 -4.77 12.06 -9.41
CA ASP A 183 -6.00 11.84 -8.65
C ASP A 183 -5.77 10.89 -7.46
N VAL A 184 -4.93 9.86 -7.64
CA VAL A 184 -4.54 8.95 -6.54
C VAL A 184 -3.81 9.72 -5.42
N VAL A 185 -2.84 10.57 -5.78
CA VAL A 185 -2.12 11.43 -4.83
C VAL A 185 -3.06 12.44 -4.14
N ALA A 186 -4.02 12.99 -4.88
CA ALA A 186 -4.98 13.96 -4.34
C ALA A 186 -5.99 13.34 -3.36
N SER A 187 -6.36 12.08 -3.58
CA SER A 187 -7.44 11.38 -2.85
C SER A 187 -6.97 10.47 -1.72
N VAL A 188 -5.65 10.25 -1.58
CA VAL A 188 -5.09 9.48 -0.47
C VAL A 188 -5.16 10.26 0.85
N TRP A 189 -5.21 9.53 1.97
CA TRP A 189 -5.12 10.11 3.31
C TRP A 189 -3.86 11.00 3.45
N PRO A 190 -3.95 12.24 3.98
CA PRO A 190 -2.87 13.23 3.89
C PRO A 190 -1.48 12.76 4.35
N SER A 191 -1.40 11.94 5.40
CA SER A 191 -0.12 11.40 5.88
C SER A 191 0.60 10.54 4.82
N LYS A 192 -0.14 9.93 3.89
CA LYS A 192 0.40 9.10 2.80
C LYS A 192 0.73 9.90 1.53
N ARG A 193 0.54 11.22 1.49
CA ARG A 193 0.74 11.99 0.24
C ARG A 193 2.19 11.94 -0.25
N ALA A 194 3.15 12.26 0.61
CA ALA A 194 4.58 12.26 0.23
C ALA A 194 5.08 10.91 -0.32
N PRO A 195 4.81 9.74 0.32
CA PRO A 195 5.23 8.47 -0.27
C PRO A 195 4.50 8.14 -1.58
N TYR A 196 3.25 8.60 -1.76
CA TYR A 196 2.51 8.43 -3.01
C TYR A 196 3.03 9.33 -4.14
N GLU A 197 3.47 10.56 -3.84
CA GLU A 197 4.13 11.46 -4.81
C GLU A 197 5.43 10.84 -5.32
N LEU A 198 6.28 10.36 -4.41
CA LEU A 198 7.52 9.67 -4.79
C LEU A 198 7.22 8.42 -5.62
N MET A 199 6.22 7.63 -5.21
CA MET A 199 5.79 6.44 -5.96
C MET A 199 5.36 6.80 -7.38
N ARG A 200 4.52 7.83 -7.56
CA ARG A 200 4.13 8.31 -8.89
C ARG A 200 5.35 8.64 -9.74
N ASP A 201 6.27 9.43 -9.20
CA ASP A 201 7.41 9.95 -9.97
C ASP A 201 8.32 8.81 -10.47
N VAL A 202 8.44 7.74 -9.70
CA VAL A 202 9.21 6.55 -10.07
C VAL A 202 8.41 5.58 -10.96
N ALA A 203 7.11 5.37 -10.67
CA ALA A 203 6.26 4.39 -11.36
C ALA A 203 5.78 4.88 -12.73
N ALA A 204 5.47 6.16 -12.90
CA ALA A 204 4.90 6.72 -14.12
C ALA A 204 5.71 6.39 -15.39
N PRO A 205 7.06 6.54 -15.45
CA PRO A 205 7.82 6.17 -16.63
C PRO A 205 7.79 4.65 -16.92
N ILE A 206 7.74 3.81 -15.88
CA ILE A 206 7.66 2.34 -16.01
C ILE A 206 6.29 1.96 -16.60
N VAL A 207 5.21 2.52 -16.06
CA VAL A 207 3.84 2.33 -16.56
C VAL A 207 3.74 2.78 -18.02
N ALA A 208 4.23 3.98 -18.35
CA ALA A 208 4.18 4.50 -19.71
C ALA A 208 4.92 3.63 -20.73
N ALA A 209 6.04 3.00 -20.35
CA ALA A 209 6.73 2.05 -21.20
C ALA A 209 5.90 0.77 -21.44
N ASN A 210 5.32 0.21 -20.37
CA ASN A 210 4.53 -1.03 -20.43
C ASN A 210 3.18 -0.88 -21.16
N VAL A 211 2.64 0.33 -21.21
CA VAL A 211 1.43 0.65 -21.99
C VAL A 211 1.77 0.75 -23.49
N ARG A 212 2.92 1.31 -23.86
CA ARG A 212 3.32 1.48 -25.28
C ARG A 212 3.72 0.18 -25.97
N ASP A 213 4.24 -0.80 -25.23
CA ASP A 213 4.62 -2.10 -25.81
C ASP A 213 3.42 -2.94 -26.29
N GLN A 214 2.19 -2.45 -26.14
CA GLN A 214 0.95 -3.07 -26.61
C GLN A 214 0.42 -2.51 -27.95
N SER A 215 0.97 -1.39 -28.44
CA SER A 215 0.50 -0.69 -29.66
C SER A 215 1.22 -1.11 -30.93
#